data_AF-A0AAN4YXQ5-F1
#
_entry.id   AF-A0AAN4YXQ5-F1
#
_cell.length_a   1.000
_cell.length_b   1.000
_cell.length_c   1.000
_cell.angle_alpha   90.00
_cell.angle_beta   90.00
_cell.angle_gamma   90.00
#
_symmetry.space_group_name_H-M   'P 1'
#
loop_
_entity.id
_entity.type
_entity.pdbx_description
1 polymer ?
#
loop_
_entity_poly.entity_id
_entity_poly.type
_entity_poly.pdbx_seq_one_letter_code
_entity_poly.pdbx_strand_id
1 'polypeptide(L)'
;MRPPETRFEPQTTLLYSADIWSLATAIWEILGMKAIFSSEVTTVDELTCQQIDVLGSMLLKWWELWEERSQFFDNTGHPKESRYVWPPISKAFEDYVQEYRRKLGVGEFGEDEKAAILDLMCRMLAFQPKDRPTAKEVLQSEWMVKWVLPDLERHSLVEVGNLT
;
A
#
# COMPACT_ATOMS: atom_id res chain seq x y z
N MET A 1 -5.73 6.37 4.86
CA MET A 1 -6.54 6.25 3.61
C MET A 1 -7.77 5.38 3.87
N ARG A 2 -8.96 5.67 3.30
CA ARG A 2 -10.13 4.77 3.47
C ARG A 2 -9.98 3.49 2.63
N PRO A 3 -10.35 2.32 3.17
CA PRO A 3 -10.27 1.07 2.42
C PRO A 3 -11.44 0.95 1.42
N PRO A 4 -11.27 0.21 0.32
CA PRO A 4 -12.21 0.18 -0.81
C PRO A 4 -13.61 -0.32 -0.43
N GLU A 5 -13.74 -1.25 0.53
CA GLU A 5 -15.03 -1.76 1.00
C GLU A 5 -15.95 -0.66 1.57
N THR A 6 -15.40 0.47 2.05
CA THR A 6 -16.22 1.61 2.50
C THR A 6 -17.08 2.20 1.38
N ARG A 7 -16.64 2.05 0.12
CA ARG A 7 -17.37 2.47 -1.07
C ARG A 7 -18.30 1.37 -1.57
N PHE A 8 -17.77 0.15 -1.69
CA PHE A 8 -18.46 -0.92 -2.43
C PHE A 8 -19.35 -1.80 -1.55
N GLU A 9 -19.19 -1.74 -0.23
CA GLU A 9 -19.99 -2.48 0.74
C GLU A 9 -20.39 -1.56 1.91
N PRO A 10 -21.04 -0.40 1.66
CA PRO A 10 -21.23 0.64 2.67
C PRO A 10 -22.17 0.25 3.82
N GLN A 11 -22.96 -0.81 3.64
CA GLN A 11 -23.88 -1.35 4.67
C GLN A 11 -23.21 -2.41 5.55
N THR A 12 -21.98 -2.81 5.24
CA THR A 12 -21.23 -3.80 6.00
C THR A 12 -20.45 -3.12 7.11
N THR A 13 -20.52 -3.68 8.32
CA THR A 13 -19.69 -3.24 9.44
C THR A 13 -18.22 -3.40 9.09
N LEU A 14 -17.44 -2.31 9.23
CA LEU A 14 -16.00 -2.37 9.07
C LEU A 14 -15.38 -3.28 10.12
N LEU A 15 -14.51 -4.18 9.67
CA LEU A 15 -13.75 -5.09 10.53
C LEU A 15 -12.32 -4.59 10.70
N TYR A 16 -11.56 -5.22 11.59
CA TYR A 16 -10.15 -4.92 11.84
C TYR A 16 -9.26 -4.94 10.58
N SER A 17 -9.69 -5.64 9.51
CA SER A 17 -9.03 -5.61 8.20
C SER A 17 -9.00 -4.22 7.56
N ALA A 18 -9.92 -3.32 7.92
CA ALA A 18 -9.89 -1.91 7.51
C ALA A 18 -8.70 -1.16 8.13
N ASP A 19 -8.36 -1.50 9.38
CA ASP A 19 -7.19 -0.94 10.07
C ASP A 19 -5.89 -1.44 9.45
N ILE A 20 -5.85 -2.70 8.97
CA ILE A 20 -4.69 -3.27 8.27
C ILE A 20 -4.41 -2.53 6.96
N TRP A 21 -5.45 -2.19 6.20
CA TRP A 21 -5.29 -1.33 5.02
C TRP A 21 -4.73 0.05 5.38
N SER A 22 -5.30 0.67 6.41
CA SER A 22 -4.87 1.98 6.88
C SER A 22 -3.42 1.96 7.36
N LEU A 23 -3.04 0.90 8.09
CA LEU A 23 -1.68 0.67 8.56
C LEU A 23 -0.69 0.53 7.40
N ALA A 24 -1.04 -0.21 6.34
CA ALA A 24 -0.18 -0.29 5.15
C ALA A 24 0.05 1.10 4.54
N THR A 25 -1.01 1.91 4.40
CA THR A 25 -0.84 3.28 3.88
C THR A 25 0.07 4.13 4.77
N ALA A 26 -0.04 4.00 6.09
CA ALA A 26 0.84 4.70 7.02
C ALA A 26 2.29 4.21 6.96
N ILE A 27 2.52 2.89 6.85
CA ILE A 27 3.87 2.34 6.65
C ILE A 27 4.49 2.91 5.38
N TRP A 28 3.75 2.93 4.27
CA TRP A 28 4.26 3.50 3.02
C TRP A 28 4.61 4.99 3.15
N GLU A 29 3.76 5.78 3.82
CA GLU A 29 4.02 7.20 4.06
C GLU A 29 5.29 7.45 4.90
N ILE A 30 5.68 6.51 5.77
CA ILE A 30 6.94 6.57 6.51
C ILE A 30 8.13 6.21 5.61
N LEU A 31 7.96 5.22 4.73
CA LEU A 31 9.05 4.71 3.89
C LEU A 31 9.33 5.59 2.67
N GLY A 32 8.29 6.16 2.06
CA GLY A 32 8.34 6.83 0.76
C GLY A 32 8.19 8.34 0.85
N MET A 33 8.83 9.04 -0.11
CA MET A 33 8.71 10.49 -0.23
C MET A 33 7.41 10.94 -0.92
N LYS A 34 6.68 10.00 -1.53
CA LYS A 34 5.37 10.22 -2.15
C LYS A 34 4.39 9.17 -1.66
N ALA A 35 3.15 9.60 -1.43
CA ALA A 35 2.08 8.70 -1.01
C ALA A 35 1.77 7.65 -2.08
N ILE A 36 1.40 6.44 -1.65
CA ILE A 36 0.98 5.34 -2.54
C ILE A 36 -0.34 5.66 -3.27
N PHE A 37 -1.22 6.43 -2.62
CA PHE A 37 -2.43 7.01 -3.20
C PHE A 37 -2.48 8.49 -2.83
N SER A 38 -2.96 9.34 -3.74
CA SER A 38 -3.12 10.77 -3.45
C SER A 38 -4.32 11.04 -2.56
N SER A 39 -4.12 11.91 -1.56
CA SER A 39 -5.21 12.51 -0.77
C SER A 39 -5.83 13.73 -1.46
N GLU A 40 -5.20 14.26 -2.52
CA GLU A 40 -5.64 15.44 -3.28
C GLU A 40 -6.63 15.10 -4.40
N VAL A 41 -7.17 13.88 -4.40
CA VAL A 41 -8.23 13.48 -5.35
C VAL A 41 -9.51 14.27 -5.12
N THR A 42 -10.16 14.66 -6.22
CA THR A 42 -11.40 15.42 -6.20
C THR A 42 -12.60 14.51 -5.96
N THR A 43 -12.50 13.23 -6.35
CA THR A 43 -13.60 12.26 -6.22
C THR A 43 -13.15 10.90 -5.68
N VAL A 44 -14.11 10.14 -5.14
CA VAL A 44 -13.87 8.75 -4.69
C VAL A 44 -13.62 7.83 -5.90
N ASP A 45 -14.08 8.21 -7.09
CA ASP A 45 -13.88 7.49 -8.34
C ASP A 45 -12.44 7.59 -8.82
N GLU A 46 -11.85 8.80 -8.75
CA GLU A 46 -10.42 9.00 -8.99
C GLU A 46 -9.57 8.17 -8.02
N LEU A 47 -9.92 8.14 -6.73
CA LEU A 47 -9.22 7.29 -5.76
C LEU A 47 -9.29 5.81 -6.13
N THR A 48 -10.46 5.35 -6.56
CA THR A 48 -10.67 3.96 -7.00
C THR A 48 -9.79 3.63 -8.20
N CYS A 49 -9.63 4.56 -9.15
CA CYS A 49 -8.70 4.41 -10.27
C CYS A 49 -7.27 4.24 -9.79
N GLN A 50 -6.80 5.10 -8.88
CA GLN A 50 -5.44 5.04 -8.36
C GLN A 50 -5.16 3.71 -7.66
N GLN A 51 -6.13 3.22 -6.88
CA GLN A 51 -6.02 1.91 -6.24
C GLN A 51 -5.87 0.80 -7.28
N ILE A 52 -6.64 0.81 -8.36
CA ILE A 52 -6.56 -0.19 -9.43
C ILE A 52 -5.26 -0.08 -10.23
N ASP A 53 -4.81 1.13 -10.53
CA ASP A 53 -3.56 1.36 -11.26
C ASP A 53 -2.35 0.81 -10.47
N VAL A 54 -2.33 1.05 -9.15
CA VAL A 54 -1.22 0.64 -8.27
C VAL A 54 -1.28 -0.84 -7.90
N LEU A 55 -2.47 -1.37 -7.59
CA LEU A 55 -2.66 -2.71 -7.03
C LEU A 55 -3.12 -3.75 -8.07
N GLY A 56 -3.50 -3.31 -9.26
CA GLY A 56 -4.08 -4.15 -10.30
C GLY A 56 -5.58 -4.33 -10.18
N SER A 57 -6.08 -5.41 -10.79
CA SER A 57 -7.52 -5.62 -10.96
C SER A 57 -8.26 -5.82 -9.62
N MET A 58 -9.34 -5.06 -9.47
CA MET A 58 -10.32 -5.20 -8.40
C MET A 58 -11.22 -6.44 -8.62
N LEU A 59 -11.97 -6.83 -7.59
CA LEU A 59 -13.00 -7.88 -7.69
C LEU A 59 -14.04 -7.54 -8.77
N LEU A 60 -14.39 -8.52 -9.60
CA LEU A 60 -15.40 -8.37 -10.65
C LEU A 60 -16.73 -7.79 -10.13
N LYS A 61 -17.21 -8.24 -8.97
CA LYS A 61 -18.45 -7.72 -8.36
C LYS A 61 -18.39 -6.21 -8.08
N TRP A 62 -17.25 -5.69 -7.62
CA TRP A 62 -17.09 -4.27 -7.31
C TRP A 62 -16.86 -3.47 -8.59
N TRP A 63 -16.13 -4.06 -9.55
CA TRP A 63 -15.94 -3.49 -10.88
C TRP A 63 -17.28 -3.29 -11.59
N GLU A 64 -18.17 -4.28 -11.57
CA GLU A 64 -19.50 -4.18 -12.21
C GLU A 64 -20.42 -3.16 -11.54
N LEU A 65 -20.34 -3.01 -10.21
CA LEU A 65 -21.08 -2.02 -9.43
C LEU A 65 -20.61 -0.58 -9.66
N TRP A 66 -19.41 -0.37 -10.20
CA TRP A 66 -18.87 0.96 -10.41
C TRP A 66 -19.40 1.57 -11.71
N GLU A 67 -20.46 2.38 -11.62
CA GLU A 67 -21.13 3.01 -12.78
C GLU A 67 -20.19 3.93 -13.57
N GLU A 68 -19.43 4.78 -12.87
CA GLU A 68 -18.53 5.77 -13.49
C GLU A 68 -17.22 5.19 -14.03
N ARG A 69 -16.99 3.87 -13.92
CA ARG A 69 -15.74 3.23 -14.41
C ARG A 69 -15.45 3.54 -15.87
N SER A 70 -16.50 3.69 -16.67
CA SER A 70 -16.41 3.96 -18.11
C SER A 70 -15.80 5.34 -18.41
N GLN A 71 -15.71 6.24 -17.45
CA GLN A 71 -14.96 7.50 -17.60
C GLN A 71 -13.44 7.28 -17.59
N PHE A 72 -12.97 6.20 -16.94
CA PHE A 72 -11.55 5.97 -16.64
C PHE A 72 -10.96 4.78 -17.38
N PHE A 73 -11.78 3.79 -17.73
CA PHE A 73 -11.38 2.56 -18.40
C PHE A 73 -12.19 2.33 -19.67
N ASP A 74 -11.58 1.68 -20.65
CA ASP A 74 -12.26 1.23 -21.86
C ASP A 74 -13.06 -0.06 -21.63
N ASN A 75 -13.75 -0.53 -22.68
CA ASN A 75 -14.57 -1.73 -22.63
C ASN A 75 -13.77 -3.02 -22.37
N THR A 76 -12.45 -2.98 -22.49
CA THR A 76 -11.53 -4.09 -22.21
C THR A 76 -10.89 -4.01 -20.82
N GLY A 77 -11.20 -2.96 -20.05
CA GLY A 77 -10.68 -2.72 -18.71
C GLY A 77 -9.31 -2.04 -18.67
N HIS A 78 -8.80 -1.55 -19.81
CA HIS A 78 -7.56 -0.80 -19.84
C HIS A 78 -7.80 0.67 -19.51
N PRO A 79 -6.85 1.35 -18.82
CA PRO A 79 -6.88 2.79 -18.62
C PRO A 79 -7.06 3.56 -19.92
N LYS A 80 -7.94 4.56 -19.93
CA LYS A 80 -8.05 5.49 -21.07
C LYS A 80 -6.82 6.39 -21.18
N GLU A 81 -6.42 6.72 -22.40
CA GLU A 81 -5.27 7.60 -22.68
C GLU A 81 -5.43 9.02 -22.13
N SER A 82 -6.67 9.48 -21.91
CA SER A 82 -6.97 10.84 -21.47
C SER A 82 -6.70 11.11 -19.99
N ARG A 83 -6.23 10.12 -19.22
CA ARG A 83 -5.93 10.26 -17.79
C ARG A 83 -4.49 9.86 -17.48
N TYR A 84 -3.97 10.40 -16.38
CA TYR A 84 -2.73 9.91 -15.80
C TYR A 84 -2.95 8.51 -15.20
N VAL A 85 -2.02 7.59 -15.46
CA VAL A 85 -2.01 6.23 -14.92
C VAL A 85 -0.95 6.16 -13.84
N TRP A 86 -1.35 5.76 -12.64
CA TRP A 86 -0.40 5.61 -11.54
C TRP A 86 0.50 4.39 -11.75
N PRO A 87 1.77 4.44 -11.32
CA PRO A 87 2.66 3.30 -11.48
C PRO A 87 2.19 2.12 -10.60
N PRO A 88 2.31 0.88 -11.10
CA PRO A 88 2.13 -0.31 -10.27
C PRO A 88 3.02 -0.27 -9.03
N ILE A 89 2.60 -0.90 -7.93
CA ILE A 89 3.25 -0.79 -6.62
C ILE A 89 4.78 -1.04 -6.63
N SER A 90 5.26 -1.98 -7.43
CA SER A 90 6.70 -2.28 -7.56
C SER A 90 7.48 -1.12 -8.19
N LYS A 91 6.91 -0.49 -9.22
CA LYS A 91 7.48 0.70 -9.87
C LYS A 91 7.34 1.92 -8.97
N ALA A 92 6.20 2.07 -8.28
CA ALA A 92 6.00 3.10 -7.27
C ALA A 92 7.05 3.02 -6.15
N PHE A 93 7.40 1.81 -5.68
CA PHE A 93 8.45 1.64 -4.68
C PHE A 93 9.82 2.10 -5.20
N GLU A 94 10.15 1.75 -6.45
CA GLU A 94 11.39 2.20 -7.07
C GLU A 94 11.46 3.74 -7.17
N ASP A 95 10.40 4.36 -7.68
CA ASP A 95 10.38 5.80 -7.99
C ASP A 95 10.19 6.66 -6.74
N TYR A 96 9.41 6.17 -5.75
CA TYR A 96 8.97 6.98 -4.61
C TYR A 96 9.77 6.68 -3.33
N VAL A 97 10.42 5.51 -3.26
CA VAL A 97 11.26 5.10 -2.12
C VAL A 97 12.72 5.05 -2.55
N GLN A 98 13.11 4.11 -3.40
CA GLN A 98 14.52 3.83 -3.71
C GLN A 98 15.23 5.02 -4.38
N GLU A 99 14.61 5.64 -5.38
CA GLU A 99 15.20 6.78 -6.08
C GLU A 99 15.51 7.95 -5.14
N TYR A 100 14.61 8.24 -4.20
CA TYR A 100 14.82 9.30 -3.22
C TYR A 100 15.89 8.93 -2.19
N ARG A 101 15.93 7.68 -1.75
CA ARG A 101 16.99 7.20 -0.85
C ARG A 101 18.38 7.30 -1.50
N ARG A 102 18.49 6.97 -2.79
CA ARG A 102 19.72 7.20 -3.59
C ARG A 102 20.11 8.67 -3.65
N LYS A 103 19.15 9.55 -3.94
CA LYS A 103 19.38 11.00 -4.00
C LYS A 103 19.84 11.58 -2.65
N LEU A 104 19.35 11.05 -1.54
CA LEU A 104 19.69 11.48 -0.19
C LEU A 104 20.92 10.78 0.40
N GLY A 105 21.42 9.72 -0.24
CA GLY A 105 22.59 8.97 0.21
C GLY A 105 22.38 8.19 1.52
N VAL A 106 21.14 7.80 1.84
CA VAL A 106 20.76 7.14 3.11
C VAL A 106 20.68 5.61 3.00
N GLY A 107 21.37 5.05 1.99
CA GLY A 107 21.32 3.62 1.67
C GLY A 107 20.00 3.19 1.01
N GLU A 108 20.01 2.03 0.38
CA GLU A 108 18.88 1.46 -0.35
C GLU A 108 18.37 0.20 0.33
N PHE A 109 17.11 -0.15 0.05
CA PHE A 109 16.60 -1.48 0.37
C PHE A 109 17.34 -2.50 -0.50
N GLY A 110 17.89 -3.55 0.11
CA GLY A 110 18.40 -4.70 -0.64
C GLY A 110 17.28 -5.42 -1.38
N GLU A 111 17.59 -6.18 -2.42
CA GLU A 111 16.57 -6.86 -3.24
C GLU A 111 15.68 -7.80 -2.42
N ASP A 112 16.25 -8.55 -1.47
CA ASP A 112 15.48 -9.45 -0.58
C ASP A 112 14.54 -8.66 0.34
N GLU A 113 15.00 -7.53 0.89
CA GLU A 113 14.18 -6.69 1.75
C GLU A 113 13.05 -6.04 0.96
N LYS A 114 13.38 -5.50 -0.22
CA LYS A 114 12.44 -4.91 -1.17
C LYS A 114 11.35 -5.91 -1.55
N ALA A 115 11.71 -7.16 -1.83
CA ALA A 115 10.75 -8.21 -2.12
C ALA A 115 9.84 -8.49 -0.92
N ALA A 116 10.41 -8.59 0.29
CA ALA A 116 9.66 -8.86 1.52
C ALA A 116 8.67 -7.73 1.88
N ILE A 117 9.07 -6.46 1.78
CA ILE A 117 8.16 -5.34 2.03
C ILE A 117 7.09 -5.23 0.96
N LEU A 118 7.42 -5.43 -0.33
CA LEU A 118 6.42 -5.39 -1.41
C LEU A 118 5.38 -6.51 -1.25
N ASP A 119 5.80 -7.73 -0.91
CA ASP A 119 4.88 -8.83 -0.61
C ASP A 119 3.92 -8.46 0.53
N LEU A 120 4.47 -7.96 1.65
CA LEU A 120 3.67 -7.56 2.80
C LEU A 120 2.67 -6.45 2.44
N MET A 121 3.13 -5.42 1.73
CA MET A 121 2.30 -4.30 1.30
C MET A 121 1.16 -4.76 0.39
N CYS A 122 1.44 -5.63 -0.58
CA CYS A 122 0.41 -6.21 -1.46
C CYS A 122 -0.65 -6.98 -0.68
N ARG A 123 -0.26 -7.79 0.31
CA ARG A 123 -1.21 -8.53 1.16
C ARG A 123 -2.05 -7.62 2.04
N MET A 124 -1.44 -6.61 2.66
CA MET A 124 -2.17 -5.66 3.51
C MET A 124 -3.11 -4.75 2.72
N LEU A 125 -2.77 -4.44 1.46
CA LEU A 125 -3.59 -3.67 0.52
C LEU A 125 -4.45 -4.55 -0.39
N ALA A 126 -4.72 -5.80 -0.02
CA ALA A 126 -5.64 -6.63 -0.80
C ALA A 126 -7.05 -6.01 -0.83
N PHE A 127 -7.69 -6.01 -2.00
CA PHE A 127 -9.05 -5.47 -2.14
C PHE A 127 -10.05 -6.20 -1.24
N GLN A 128 -9.97 -7.53 -1.12
CA GLN A 128 -10.85 -8.28 -0.23
C GLN A 128 -10.39 -8.14 1.23
N PRO A 129 -11.28 -7.71 2.14
CA PRO A 129 -10.91 -7.54 3.55
C PRO A 129 -10.42 -8.85 4.20
N LYS A 130 -10.99 -9.99 3.81
CA LYS A 130 -10.62 -11.32 4.33
C LYS A 130 -9.26 -11.85 3.85
N ASP A 131 -8.72 -11.29 2.77
CA ASP A 131 -7.42 -11.70 2.21
C ASP A 131 -6.27 -10.90 2.85
N ARG A 132 -6.60 -9.90 3.68
CA ARG A 132 -5.61 -9.11 4.43
C ARG A 132 -5.16 -9.87 5.68
N PRO A 133 -3.87 -9.81 6.03
CA PRO A 133 -3.35 -10.43 7.24
C PRO A 133 -3.90 -9.75 8.49
N THR A 134 -3.95 -10.48 9.60
CA THR A 134 -4.12 -9.91 10.93
C THR A 134 -2.89 -9.13 11.38
N ALA A 135 -3.02 -8.28 12.39
CA ALA A 135 -1.88 -7.56 12.97
C ALA A 135 -0.77 -8.52 13.49
N LYS A 136 -1.17 -9.67 14.01
CA LYS A 136 -0.22 -10.71 14.45
C LYS A 136 0.57 -11.27 13.26
N GLU A 137 -0.08 -11.56 12.15
CA GLU A 137 0.58 -12.05 10.93
C GLU A 137 1.46 -10.97 10.27
N VAL A 138 1.08 -9.69 10.37
CA VAL A 138 1.96 -8.58 9.95
C VAL A 138 3.25 -8.60 10.75
N LEU A 139 3.18 -8.69 12.08
CA LEU A 139 4.38 -8.77 12.95
C LEU A 139 5.24 -10.01 12.69
N GLN A 140 4.63 -11.10 12.21
CA GLN A 140 5.32 -12.35 11.86
C GLN A 140 5.79 -12.40 10.41
N SER A 141 5.54 -11.36 9.62
CA SER A 141 5.96 -11.30 8.22
C SER A 141 7.49 -11.33 8.09
N GLU A 142 7.96 -11.80 6.95
CA GLU A 142 9.38 -11.88 6.67
C GLU A 142 10.10 -10.54 6.84
N TRP A 143 9.49 -9.46 6.32
CA TRP A 143 10.05 -8.12 6.44
C TRP A 143 10.22 -7.70 7.92
N MET A 144 9.19 -7.92 8.74
CA MET A 144 9.25 -7.57 10.16
C MET A 144 10.29 -8.39 10.91
N VAL A 145 10.32 -9.72 10.70
CA VAL A 145 11.19 -10.63 11.47
C VAL A 145 12.65 -10.52 11.08
N LYS A 146 12.97 -10.33 9.80
CA LYS A 146 14.36 -10.31 9.33
C LYS A 146 15.00 -8.92 9.36
N TRP A 147 14.22 -7.85 9.19
CA TRP A 147 14.76 -6.48 9.09
C TRP A 147 14.28 -5.58 10.23
N VAL A 148 12.97 -5.45 10.47
CA VAL A 148 12.46 -4.41 11.40
C VAL A 148 12.71 -4.74 12.88
N LEU A 149 12.35 -5.94 13.34
CA LEU A 149 12.48 -6.33 14.75
C LEU A 149 13.94 -6.39 15.21
N PRO A 150 14.88 -7.00 14.45
CA PRO A 150 16.29 -6.97 14.83
C PRO A 150 16.87 -5.55 14.91
N ASP A 151 16.42 -4.64 14.04
CA ASP A 151 16.86 -3.25 14.06
C ASP A 151 16.33 -2.53 15.30
N LEU A 152 15.04 -2.71 15.61
CA LEU A 152 14.42 -2.15 16.81
C LEU A 152 15.15 -2.60 18.08
N GLU A 153 15.44 -3.90 18.21
CA GLU A 153 16.16 -4.45 19.37
C GLU A 153 17.57 -3.84 19.52
N ARG A 154 18.32 -3.69 18.41
CA ARG A 154 19.63 -3.04 18.44
C ARG A 154 19.53 -1.60 18.93
N HIS A 155 18.53 -0.86 18.49
CA HIS A 155 18.32 0.52 18.91
C HIS A 155 17.85 0.64 20.38
N SER A 156 16.96 -0.24 20.85
CA SER A 156 16.52 -0.27 22.25
C SER A 156 17.67 -0.58 23.23
N LEU A 157 18.60 -1.44 22.85
CA LEU A 157 19.78 -1.76 23.67
C LEU A 157 20.79 -0.60 23.75
N VAL A 158 20.91 0.20 22.68
CA VAL A 158 21.77 1.39 22.66
C VAL A 158 21.21 2.51 23.55
N GLU A 159 19.89 2.68 23.60
CA GLU A 159 19.26 3.66 24.52
C GLU A 159 19.45 3.29 25.99
N VAL A 160 19.38 2.00 26.34
CA VAL A 160 19.63 1.53 27.72
C VAL A 160 21.11 1.71 28.11
N GLY A 161 22.04 1.46 27.19
CA GLY A 161 23.48 1.64 27.44
C GLY A 161 23.96 3.09 27.54
N ASN A 162 23.23 4.05 26.97
CA ASN A 162 23.52 5.48 27.10
C ASN A 162 22.91 6.13 28.36
N LEU A 163 22.12 5.37 29.13
CA LEU A 163 21.47 5.80 30.39
C LEU A 163 22.13 5.19 31.64
N THR A 164 23.20 4.40 31.49
CA THR A 164 23.99 3.77 32.56
C THR A 164 25.42 4.25 32.53
#